data_AF-A0A370EWJ7-F1
#
_entry.id   AF-A0A370EWJ7-F1
#
_cell.length_a   1.000
_cell.length_b   1.000
_cell.length_c   1.000
_cell.angle_alpha   90.00
_cell.angle_beta   90.00
_cell.angle_gamma   90.00
#
_symmetry.space_group_name_H-M   'P 1'
#
loop_
_entity.id
_entity.type
_entity.pdbx_description
1 polymer ?
#
loop_
_entity_poly.entity_id
_entity_poly.type
_entity_poly.pdbx_seq_one_letter_code
_entity_poly.pdbx_strand_id
1 'polypeptide(L)'
;MADKVLLNYKIDDRSYVSYVKREIHTLVVGEGFSSQKVGEIDIVVSELTSNLVKFAEEGELLYRVSSDENGPFFEIYCIDNGKGISNLARMRQDGISTSDTLGQGLGAIERLSHTSSVFTNKGWGTLVHSKIYAKDFNPSALKKNIDIGAVQVCCPGEKVCGDGYAVKRFGNGYQFFMGDGLGHGINAHEAAEEAIKAFKDCKEQSPSEVLRYINQQVKKTRGLVATVVYLDFEAKKWMLCGIGNISTSIYTGLSARNYTPYNGIIGHNIPRTINDSVQDLEKYQTLIMHSDGLRTRWNLSELAGILKFDPNVIAAVLYKDNARHNDDMTVFAAKINL
;
A
#
# COMPACT_ATOMS: atom_id res chain seq x y z
N MET A 1 3.61 -5.60 16.88
CA MET A 1 2.68 -4.96 15.93
C MET A 1 3.12 -5.43 14.55
N ALA A 2 2.21 -5.83 13.66
CA ALA A 2 2.61 -6.29 12.33
C ALA A 2 3.36 -5.14 11.62
N ASP A 3 4.57 -5.39 11.13
CA ASP A 3 5.33 -4.35 10.44
C ASP A 3 4.62 -3.99 9.14
N LYS A 4 4.32 -2.70 8.96
CA LYS A 4 3.63 -2.17 7.78
C LYS A 4 4.60 -1.60 6.78
N VAL A 5 5.83 -1.28 7.19
CA VAL A 5 6.81 -0.62 6.34
C VAL A 5 7.41 -1.64 5.38
N LEU A 6 7.56 -1.24 4.13
CA LEU A 6 8.29 -1.98 3.10
C LEU A 6 9.75 -1.54 3.12
N LEU A 7 10.66 -2.50 3.21
CA LEU A 7 12.07 -2.31 2.89
C LEU A 7 12.20 -2.11 1.39
N ASN A 8 13.04 -1.17 0.96
CA ASN A 8 13.22 -0.85 -0.45
C ASN A 8 14.69 -0.95 -0.91
N TYR A 9 14.90 -1.55 -2.07
CA TYR A 9 16.22 -1.69 -2.69
C TYR A 9 16.16 -1.34 -4.17
N LYS A 10 16.96 -0.36 -4.57
CA LYS A 10 17.26 -0.12 -5.98
C LYS A 10 18.26 -1.17 -6.47
N ILE A 11 17.94 -1.80 -7.59
CA ILE A 11 18.73 -2.87 -8.19
C ILE A 11 19.45 -2.30 -9.41
N ASP A 12 20.48 -1.51 -9.14
CA ASP A 12 21.29 -0.84 -10.18
C ASP A 12 22.48 -1.72 -10.64
N ASP A 13 22.86 -2.73 -9.84
CA ASP A 13 23.91 -3.70 -10.14
C ASP A 13 23.50 -5.12 -9.70
N ARG A 14 23.94 -6.11 -10.48
CA ARG A 14 23.79 -7.55 -10.21
C ARG A 14 24.34 -7.95 -8.85
N SER A 15 25.33 -7.24 -8.33
CA SER A 15 25.90 -7.51 -7.00
C SER A 15 24.88 -7.37 -5.86
N TYR A 16 23.92 -6.45 -5.98
CA TYR A 16 22.85 -6.25 -4.98
C TYR A 16 21.85 -7.41 -4.96
N VAL A 17 21.67 -8.12 -6.07
CA VAL A 17 20.73 -9.25 -6.16
C VAL A 17 21.06 -10.34 -5.14
N SER A 18 22.34 -10.72 -5.03
CA SER A 18 22.76 -11.74 -4.07
C SER A 18 22.61 -11.27 -2.63
N TYR A 19 22.83 -9.98 -2.36
CA TYR A 19 22.64 -9.39 -1.04
C TYR A 19 21.16 -9.44 -0.63
N VAL A 20 20.25 -8.91 -1.46
CA VAL A 20 18.82 -8.82 -1.17
C VAL A 20 18.19 -10.22 -1.01
N LYS A 21 18.58 -11.20 -1.84
CA LYS A 21 18.13 -12.59 -1.68
C LYS A 21 18.47 -13.16 -0.31
N ARG A 22 19.72 -12.98 0.13
CA ARG A 22 20.18 -13.47 1.44
C ARG A 22 19.47 -12.76 2.59
N GLU A 23 19.24 -11.45 2.46
CA GLU A 23 18.50 -10.69 3.46
C GLU A 23 17.05 -11.17 3.59
N ILE A 24 16.33 -11.29 2.46
CA ILE A 24 14.96 -11.81 2.44
C ILE A 24 14.91 -13.21 3.04
N HIS A 25 15.81 -14.12 2.62
CA HIS A 25 15.88 -15.47 3.16
C HIS A 25 16.06 -15.46 4.69
N THR A 26 16.99 -14.65 5.20
CA THR A 26 17.26 -14.52 6.63
C THR A 26 16.04 -13.98 7.38
N LEU A 27 15.35 -13.00 6.80
CA LEU A 27 14.14 -12.39 7.35
C LEU A 27 13.01 -13.43 7.48
N VAL A 28 12.68 -14.16 6.42
CA VAL A 28 11.57 -15.13 6.45
C VAL A 28 11.87 -16.32 7.35
N VAL A 29 13.14 -16.75 7.45
CA VAL A 29 13.57 -17.77 8.41
C VAL A 29 13.40 -17.25 9.85
N GLY A 30 13.83 -16.02 10.12
CA GLY A 30 13.70 -15.37 11.43
C GLY A 30 12.25 -15.25 11.91
N GLU A 31 11.32 -15.05 10.98
CA GLU A 31 9.87 -14.93 11.24
C GLU A 31 9.15 -16.29 11.30
N GLY A 32 9.89 -17.40 11.24
CA GLY A 32 9.36 -18.74 11.50
C GLY A 32 8.63 -19.41 10.33
N PHE A 33 8.92 -18.99 9.09
CA PHE A 33 8.40 -19.69 7.90
C PHE A 33 8.98 -21.11 7.82
N SER A 34 8.18 -22.07 7.35
CA SER A 34 8.66 -23.46 7.18
C SER A 34 9.73 -23.53 6.08
N SER A 35 10.63 -24.52 6.14
CA SER A 35 11.67 -24.70 5.12
C SER A 35 11.10 -24.82 3.70
N GLN A 36 9.90 -25.40 3.58
CA GLN A 36 9.18 -25.42 2.31
C GLN A 36 8.81 -24.00 1.85
N LYS A 37 8.18 -23.20 2.71
CA LYS A 37 7.78 -21.82 2.37
C LYS A 37 8.96 -20.91 2.08
N VAL A 38 10.07 -21.08 2.81
CA VAL A 38 11.32 -20.36 2.52
C VAL A 38 11.81 -20.68 1.11
N GLY A 39 11.83 -21.97 0.73
CA GLY A 39 12.22 -22.38 -0.63
C GLY A 39 11.29 -21.84 -1.73
N GLU A 40 9.98 -21.78 -1.47
CA GLU A 40 9.01 -21.18 -2.40
C GLU A 40 9.27 -19.67 -2.58
N ILE A 41 9.52 -18.95 -1.48
CA ILE A 41 9.88 -17.51 -1.51
C ILE A 41 11.20 -17.29 -2.26
N ASP A 42 12.23 -18.11 -2.02
CA ASP A 42 13.52 -17.99 -2.69
C ASP A 42 13.43 -18.14 -4.21
N ILE A 43 12.54 -19.03 -4.69
CA ILE A 43 12.25 -19.19 -6.12
C ILE A 43 11.58 -17.91 -6.65
N VAL A 44 10.53 -17.43 -5.99
CA VAL A 44 9.82 -16.20 -6.41
C VAL A 44 10.78 -15.00 -6.48
N VAL A 45 11.58 -14.77 -5.45
CA VAL A 45 12.58 -13.70 -5.43
C VAL A 45 13.61 -13.90 -6.54
N SER A 46 14.00 -15.15 -6.82
CA SER A 46 14.96 -15.44 -7.89
C SER A 46 14.43 -15.14 -9.29
N GLU A 47 13.16 -15.43 -9.55
CA GLU A 47 12.52 -15.09 -10.81
C GLU A 47 12.35 -13.57 -10.97
N LEU A 48 11.88 -12.88 -9.93
CA LEU A 48 11.72 -11.42 -9.93
C LEU A 48 13.05 -10.70 -10.18
N THR A 49 14.09 -11.05 -9.42
CA THR A 49 15.42 -10.44 -9.57
C THR A 49 16.09 -10.77 -10.90
N SER A 50 15.92 -12.00 -11.41
CA SER A 50 16.38 -12.37 -12.75
C SER A 50 15.71 -11.51 -13.82
N ASN A 51 14.41 -11.27 -13.70
CA ASN A 51 13.67 -10.44 -14.64
C ASN A 51 14.13 -8.98 -14.62
N LEU A 52 14.38 -8.41 -13.44
CA LEU A 52 14.98 -7.08 -13.34
C LEU A 52 16.32 -7.01 -14.10
N VAL A 53 17.23 -7.93 -13.84
CA VAL A 53 18.57 -7.93 -14.48
C VAL A 53 18.52 -8.10 -16.00
N LYS A 54 17.52 -8.81 -16.52
CA LYS A 54 17.40 -9.11 -17.96
C LYS A 54 16.65 -8.06 -18.75
N PHE A 55 15.65 -7.41 -18.15
CA PHE A 55 14.65 -6.64 -18.89
C PHE A 55 14.46 -5.21 -18.38
N ALA A 56 14.86 -4.91 -17.14
CA ALA A 56 14.74 -3.57 -16.59
C ALA A 56 15.92 -2.70 -17.04
N GLU A 57 15.62 -1.41 -17.25
CA GLU A 57 16.66 -0.38 -17.35
C GLU A 57 17.05 0.11 -15.94
N GLU A 58 16.03 0.29 -15.09
CA GLU A 58 16.13 0.54 -13.66
C GLU A 58 15.07 -0.31 -12.96
N GLY A 59 15.39 -0.80 -11.75
CA GLY A 59 14.49 -1.66 -10.98
C GLY A 59 14.52 -1.37 -9.49
N GLU A 60 13.39 -1.52 -8.83
CA GLU A 60 13.24 -1.42 -7.38
C GLU A 60 12.49 -2.64 -6.85
N LEU A 61 12.96 -3.17 -5.73
CA LEU A 61 12.27 -4.17 -4.93
C LEU A 61 11.75 -3.53 -3.65
N LEU A 62 10.46 -3.72 -3.36
CA LEU A 62 9.85 -3.39 -2.07
C LEU A 62 9.40 -4.69 -1.41
N TYR A 63 9.73 -4.93 -0.15
CA TYR A 63 9.25 -6.15 0.53
C TYR A 63 9.07 -5.98 2.03
N ARG A 64 8.25 -6.84 2.63
CA ARG A 64 8.07 -6.93 4.08
C ARG A 64 7.68 -8.35 4.49
N VAL A 65 7.90 -8.65 5.76
CA VAL A 65 7.17 -9.70 6.46
C VAL A 65 6.21 -9.03 7.44
N SER A 66 4.96 -9.45 7.42
CA SER A 66 3.90 -8.88 8.25
C SER A 66 2.89 -9.95 8.60
N SER A 67 1.80 -9.57 9.27
CA SER A 67 0.75 -10.51 9.65
C SER A 67 -0.62 -9.85 9.56
N ASP A 68 -1.61 -10.61 9.08
CA ASP A 68 -3.01 -10.24 9.15
C ASP A 68 -3.84 -11.36 9.82
N GLU A 69 -5.17 -11.28 9.70
CA GLU A 69 -6.11 -12.26 10.23
C GLU A 69 -5.87 -13.72 9.76
N ASN A 70 -5.17 -13.91 8.63
CA ASN A 70 -4.81 -15.23 8.10
C ASN A 70 -3.43 -15.71 8.57
N GLY A 71 -2.72 -14.88 9.34
CA GLY A 71 -1.41 -15.18 9.89
C GLY A 71 -0.25 -14.43 9.21
N PRO A 72 1.00 -14.82 9.51
CA PRO A 72 2.20 -14.21 8.94
C PRO A 72 2.29 -14.40 7.42
N PHE A 73 2.79 -13.39 6.73
CA PHE A 73 3.00 -13.40 5.29
C PHE A 73 4.26 -12.63 4.87
N PHE A 74 4.86 -13.07 3.79
CA PHE A 74 5.86 -12.34 3.02
C PHE A 74 5.17 -11.65 1.85
N GLU A 75 5.53 -10.41 1.58
CA GLU A 75 5.00 -9.63 0.47
C GLU A 75 6.14 -8.91 -0.25
N ILE A 76 6.10 -8.94 -1.58
CA ILE A 76 7.11 -8.31 -2.43
C ILE A 76 6.46 -7.63 -3.64
N TYR A 77 7.00 -6.46 -3.97
CA TYR A 77 6.75 -5.71 -5.18
C TYR A 77 8.06 -5.60 -5.95
N CYS A 78 8.01 -5.93 -7.23
CA CYS A 78 9.10 -5.78 -8.16
C CYS A 78 8.69 -4.79 -9.23
N ILE A 79 9.38 -3.66 -9.28
CA ILE A 79 9.02 -2.50 -10.07
C ILE A 79 10.15 -2.24 -11.05
N ASP A 80 9.85 -2.13 -12.34
CA ASP A 80 10.81 -1.71 -13.35
C ASP A 80 10.29 -0.57 -14.23
N ASN A 81 11.23 0.15 -14.84
CA ASN A 81 11.00 1.17 -15.87
C ASN A 81 11.38 0.65 -17.27
N GLY A 82 11.32 -0.66 -17.50
CA GLY A 82 11.68 -1.27 -18.78
C GLY A 82 10.63 -1.05 -19.89
N LYS A 83 10.75 -1.83 -20.95
CA LYS A 83 9.87 -1.70 -22.14
C LYS A 83 8.41 -2.12 -21.87
N GLY A 84 8.15 -2.82 -20.76
CA GLY A 84 6.89 -3.49 -20.47
C GLY A 84 6.68 -4.77 -21.28
N ILE A 85 5.61 -5.50 -20.96
CA ILE A 85 5.27 -6.80 -21.57
C ILE A 85 4.17 -6.59 -22.61
N SER A 86 4.46 -6.92 -23.87
CA SER A 86 3.55 -6.68 -25.00
C SER A 86 2.33 -7.62 -25.06
N ASN A 87 2.45 -8.86 -24.58
CA ASN A 87 1.34 -9.81 -24.52
C ASN A 87 1.42 -10.69 -23.27
N LEU A 88 0.86 -10.18 -22.17
CA LEU A 88 0.86 -10.86 -20.88
C LEU A 88 0.07 -12.20 -20.91
N ALA A 89 -1.06 -12.25 -21.62
CA ALA A 89 -1.88 -13.45 -21.70
C ALA A 89 -1.14 -14.62 -22.36
N ARG A 90 -0.38 -14.33 -23.43
CA ARG A 90 0.47 -15.32 -24.09
C ARG A 90 1.62 -15.78 -23.19
N MET A 91 2.26 -14.85 -22.46
CA MET A 91 3.34 -15.20 -21.51
C MET A 91 2.87 -16.08 -20.34
N ARG A 92 1.58 -16.00 -19.97
CA ARG A 92 0.96 -16.87 -18.96
C ARG A 92 0.59 -18.28 -19.47
N GLN A 93 0.18 -18.40 -20.74
CA GLN A 93 -0.23 -19.67 -21.35
C GLN A 93 0.95 -20.49 -21.86
N ASP A 94 1.89 -19.84 -22.53
CA ASP A 94 3.04 -20.48 -23.15
C ASP A 94 4.12 -20.73 -22.10
N GLY A 95 3.98 -21.72 -21.23
CA GLY A 95 5.13 -22.37 -20.58
C GLY A 95 6.17 -22.93 -21.59
N ILE A 96 6.13 -22.53 -22.87
CA ILE A 96 6.86 -23.07 -24.00
C ILE A 96 7.54 -21.91 -24.74
N SER A 97 8.86 -21.95 -24.61
CA SER A 97 9.91 -21.27 -25.38
C SER A 97 9.50 -20.59 -26.70
N THR A 98 9.73 -19.28 -26.75
CA THR A 98 10.39 -18.62 -27.89
C THR A 98 11.30 -17.52 -27.33
N SER A 99 12.60 -17.79 -27.29
CA SER A 99 13.74 -16.92 -26.90
C SER A 99 13.58 -16.11 -25.59
N ASP A 100 14.33 -16.54 -24.57
CA ASP A 100 14.66 -15.83 -23.31
C ASP A 100 13.60 -15.66 -22.20
N THR A 101 13.36 -16.77 -21.48
CA THR A 101 13.08 -16.93 -20.03
C THR A 101 11.90 -16.23 -19.31
N LEU A 102 11.17 -15.26 -19.88
CA LEU A 102 10.18 -14.48 -19.11
C LEU A 102 8.88 -15.26 -18.73
N GLY A 103 8.41 -16.19 -19.57
CA GLY A 103 7.12 -16.88 -19.39
C GLY A 103 7.09 -17.94 -18.27
N GLN A 104 8.20 -18.64 -18.03
CA GLN A 104 8.30 -19.64 -16.95
C GLN A 104 8.36 -18.98 -15.57
N GLY A 105 9.06 -17.85 -15.46
CA GLY A 105 9.23 -17.12 -14.21
C GLY A 105 7.91 -16.56 -13.67
N LEU A 106 7.09 -15.93 -14.53
CA LEU A 106 5.78 -15.42 -14.13
C LEU A 106 4.83 -16.55 -13.72
N GLY A 107 4.81 -17.66 -14.44
CA GLY A 107 4.01 -18.83 -14.06
C GLY A 107 4.46 -19.46 -12.74
N ALA A 108 5.75 -19.47 -12.44
CA ALA A 108 6.26 -19.93 -11.15
C ALA A 108 5.82 -18.99 -10.01
N ILE A 109 5.92 -17.68 -10.22
CA ILE A 109 5.45 -16.68 -9.25
C ILE A 109 3.96 -16.89 -8.96
N GLU A 110 3.12 -17.02 -9.98
CA GLU A 110 1.68 -17.21 -9.81
C GLU A 110 1.33 -18.52 -9.08
N ARG A 111 2.06 -19.61 -9.33
CA ARG A 111 1.81 -20.91 -8.67
C ARG A 111 2.27 -20.96 -7.21
N LEU A 112 3.38 -20.30 -6.90
CA LEU A 112 3.99 -20.33 -5.56
C LEU A 112 3.41 -19.24 -4.64
N SER A 113 2.73 -18.25 -5.21
CA SER A 113 2.09 -17.17 -4.47
C SER A 113 0.67 -17.53 -4.06
N HIS A 114 0.24 -17.03 -2.90
CA HIS A 114 -1.17 -17.09 -2.52
C HIS A 114 -1.98 -16.04 -3.31
N THR A 115 -1.39 -14.87 -3.51
CA THR A 115 -1.91 -13.85 -4.43
C THR A 115 -0.76 -13.24 -5.20
N SER A 116 -0.97 -12.99 -6.48
CA SER A 116 0.00 -12.29 -7.32
C SER A 116 -0.69 -11.52 -8.43
N SER A 117 -0.12 -10.38 -8.78
CA SER A 117 -0.63 -9.50 -9.83
C SER A 117 0.51 -8.98 -10.68
N VAL A 118 0.25 -8.78 -11.97
CA VAL A 118 1.20 -8.18 -12.91
C VAL A 118 0.50 -7.02 -13.61
N PHE A 119 0.98 -5.81 -13.40
CA PHE A 119 0.58 -4.63 -14.15
C PHE A 119 1.73 -4.20 -15.05
N THR A 120 1.44 -3.95 -16.32
CA THR A 120 2.46 -3.58 -17.31
C THR A 120 1.86 -2.76 -18.42
N ASN A 121 2.62 -1.77 -18.86
CA ASN A 121 2.26 -0.90 -19.96
C ASN A 121 3.50 -0.68 -20.84
N LYS A 122 3.29 -0.62 -22.15
CA LYS A 122 4.37 -0.41 -23.12
C LYS A 122 5.07 0.92 -22.85
N GLY A 123 6.38 0.88 -22.63
CA GLY A 123 7.22 2.06 -22.35
C GLY A 123 7.05 2.64 -20.94
N TRP A 124 6.22 2.04 -20.08
CA TRP A 124 6.09 2.40 -18.67
C TRP A 124 6.83 1.43 -17.74
N GLY A 125 6.95 0.16 -18.17
CA GLY A 125 7.62 -0.91 -17.44
C GLY A 125 6.66 -2.01 -16.96
N THR A 126 7.10 -2.74 -15.95
CA THR A 126 6.31 -3.80 -15.30
C THR A 126 6.35 -3.66 -13.80
N LEU A 127 5.21 -3.94 -13.17
CA LEU A 127 5.06 -4.09 -11.74
C LEU A 127 4.52 -5.49 -11.47
N VAL A 128 5.27 -6.26 -10.69
CA VAL A 128 4.86 -7.58 -10.22
C VAL A 128 4.68 -7.54 -8.71
N HIS A 129 3.51 -7.93 -8.23
CA HIS A 129 3.20 -8.10 -6.81
C HIS A 129 3.05 -9.59 -6.51
N SER A 130 3.58 -10.02 -5.37
CA SER A 130 3.43 -11.38 -4.84
C SER A 130 3.27 -11.33 -3.32
N LYS A 131 2.32 -12.10 -2.81
CA LYS A 131 2.10 -12.33 -1.37
C LYS A 131 2.03 -13.82 -1.09
N ILE A 132 2.79 -14.26 -0.08
CA ILE A 132 2.94 -15.66 0.32
C ILE A 132 2.75 -15.78 1.83
N TYR A 133 1.74 -16.53 2.26
CA TYR A 133 1.51 -16.77 3.69
C TYR A 133 2.36 -17.93 4.20
N ALA A 134 2.73 -17.85 5.48
CA ALA A 134 3.50 -18.90 6.16
C ALA A 134 2.72 -20.24 6.28
N LYS A 135 1.39 -20.19 6.19
CA LYS A 135 0.50 -21.36 6.17
C LYS A 135 -0.36 -21.34 4.91
N ASP A 136 -0.57 -22.53 4.34
CA ASP A 136 -1.44 -22.68 3.18
C ASP A 136 -2.91 -22.49 3.55
N PHE A 137 -3.59 -21.67 2.76
CA PHE A 137 -5.05 -21.58 2.71
C PHE A 137 -5.48 -21.10 1.33
N ASN A 138 -6.79 -21.16 1.03
CA ASN A 138 -7.33 -20.65 -0.22
C ASN A 138 -7.88 -19.22 -0.04
N PRO A 139 -7.20 -18.16 -0.55
CA PRO A 139 -7.65 -16.78 -0.37
C PRO A 139 -8.96 -16.47 -1.10
N SER A 140 -9.24 -17.18 -2.20
CA SER A 140 -10.40 -16.93 -3.08
C SER A 140 -11.76 -17.26 -2.42
N ALA A 141 -11.75 -18.00 -1.30
CA ALA A 141 -12.96 -18.35 -0.57
C ALA A 141 -13.51 -17.19 0.30
N LEU A 142 -12.73 -16.13 0.53
CA LEU A 142 -13.09 -15.04 1.43
C LEU A 142 -13.71 -13.87 0.65
N LYS A 143 -15.03 -13.84 0.53
CA LYS A 143 -15.73 -12.64 0.03
C LYS A 143 -15.64 -11.51 1.05
N LYS A 144 -14.87 -10.47 0.73
CA LYS A 144 -14.78 -9.24 1.53
C LYS A 144 -15.57 -8.12 0.86
N ASN A 145 -16.29 -7.33 1.65
CA ASN A 145 -16.95 -6.12 1.16
C ASN A 145 -15.93 -5.04 0.75
N ILE A 146 -14.70 -5.14 1.25
CA ILE A 146 -13.62 -4.20 1.02
C ILE A 146 -12.30 -4.95 0.84
N ASP A 147 -11.60 -4.64 -0.24
CA ASP A 147 -10.19 -4.99 -0.41
C ASP A 147 -9.32 -3.80 -0.04
N ILE A 148 -8.19 -4.05 0.61
CA ILE A 148 -7.29 -3.00 1.13
C ILE A 148 -5.87 -3.32 0.69
N GLY A 149 -5.13 -2.28 0.34
CA GLY A 149 -3.72 -2.37 0.01
C GLY A 149 -2.99 -1.08 0.32
N ALA A 150 -1.71 -1.20 0.63
CA ALA A 150 -0.90 -0.04 0.97
C ALA A 150 0.58 -0.28 0.68
N VAL A 151 1.24 0.77 0.22
CA VAL A 151 2.70 0.88 0.14
C VAL A 151 3.12 1.97 1.11
N GLN A 152 3.95 1.63 2.08
CA GLN A 152 4.49 2.55 3.07
C GLN A 152 6.00 2.33 3.15
N VAL A 153 6.79 3.36 2.82
CA VAL A 153 8.25 3.31 2.76
C VAL A 153 8.81 4.47 3.58
N CYS A 154 9.83 4.20 4.39
CA CYS A 154 10.49 5.23 5.19
C CYS A 154 11.18 6.30 4.33
N CYS A 155 11.31 7.49 4.89
CA CYS A 155 12.28 8.48 4.42
C CYS A 155 13.68 7.84 4.35
N PRO A 156 14.46 8.07 3.27
CA PRO A 156 15.79 7.47 3.12
C PRO A 156 16.71 7.74 4.33
N GLY A 157 17.26 6.66 4.89
CA GLY A 157 18.14 6.71 6.06
C GLY A 157 17.42 6.56 7.41
N GLU A 158 16.09 6.62 7.44
CA GLU A 158 15.29 6.36 8.63
C GLU A 158 14.96 4.88 8.79
N LYS A 159 14.83 4.45 10.05
CA LYS A 159 14.46 3.06 10.41
C LYS A 159 12.98 2.87 10.67
N VAL A 160 12.26 3.96 10.87
CA VAL A 160 10.83 3.98 11.16
C VAL A 160 10.18 5.08 10.35
N CYS A 161 8.95 4.82 9.92
CA CYS A 161 8.20 5.72 9.07
C CYS A 161 7.36 6.68 9.93
N GLY A 162 7.43 7.97 9.62
CA GLY A 162 6.61 9.03 10.21
C GLY A 162 5.15 9.00 9.78
N ASP A 163 4.84 8.33 8.67
CA ASP A 163 3.47 8.09 8.22
C ASP A 163 2.83 6.90 8.94
N GLY A 164 1.49 6.87 8.94
CA GLY A 164 0.74 5.71 9.39
C GLY A 164 -0.69 5.66 8.87
N TYR A 165 -1.19 4.44 8.66
CA TYR A 165 -2.58 4.20 8.30
C TYR A 165 -3.22 3.13 9.21
N ALA A 166 -4.53 3.18 9.37
CA ALA A 166 -5.29 2.17 10.10
C ALA A 166 -6.70 2.01 9.55
N VAL A 167 -7.24 0.80 9.68
CA VAL A 167 -8.62 0.49 9.31
C VAL A 167 -9.25 -0.27 10.46
N LYS A 168 -10.50 0.04 10.76
CA LYS A 168 -11.31 -0.74 11.70
C LYS A 168 -12.74 -0.86 11.19
N ARG A 169 -13.38 -1.99 11.51
CA ARG A 169 -14.83 -2.12 11.36
C ARG A 169 -15.51 -1.26 12.42
N PHE A 170 -16.53 -0.50 12.03
CA PHE A 170 -17.26 0.38 12.92
C PHE A 170 -18.73 0.40 12.51
N GLY A 171 -19.64 0.09 13.45
CA GLY A 171 -21.06 -0.07 13.14
C GLY A 171 -21.29 -1.02 11.97
N ASN A 172 -22.05 -0.55 10.98
CA ASN A 172 -22.36 -1.27 9.75
C ASN A 172 -21.37 -1.03 8.62
N GLY A 173 -20.20 -0.46 8.89
CA GLY A 173 -19.22 -0.12 7.88
C GLY A 173 -17.78 -0.11 8.38
N TYR A 174 -16.97 0.80 7.84
CA TYR A 174 -15.52 0.85 8.09
C TYR A 174 -15.06 2.28 8.30
N GLN A 175 -14.16 2.47 9.26
CA GLN A 175 -13.40 3.70 9.42
C GLN A 175 -11.97 3.49 8.93
N PHE A 176 -11.47 4.46 8.18
CA PHE A 176 -10.11 4.54 7.66
C PHE A 176 -9.42 5.76 8.27
N PHE A 177 -8.15 5.61 8.59
CA PHE A 177 -7.28 6.66 9.06
C PHE A 177 -6.00 6.62 8.24
N MET A 178 -5.52 7.80 7.85
CA MET A 178 -4.17 7.99 7.39
C MET A 178 -3.64 9.30 7.96
N GLY A 179 -2.41 9.30 8.46
CA GLY A 179 -1.75 10.48 8.97
C GLY A 179 -0.25 10.44 8.76
N ASP A 180 0.35 11.60 8.95
CA ASP A 180 1.76 11.91 8.71
C ASP A 180 2.25 12.77 9.88
N GLY A 181 3.14 12.21 10.68
CA GLY A 181 3.73 12.86 11.84
C GLY A 181 4.72 13.95 11.42
N LEU A 182 4.76 15.07 12.14
CA LEU A 182 5.60 16.19 11.69
C LEU A 182 7.10 15.88 11.62
N GLY A 183 7.64 15.96 10.41
CA GLY A 183 9.03 15.61 10.07
C GLY A 183 9.16 14.13 9.75
N HIS A 184 10.35 13.55 9.95
CA HIS A 184 10.59 12.12 9.74
C HIS A 184 11.28 11.48 10.96
N GLY A 185 11.42 10.16 10.92
CA GLY A 185 12.09 9.37 11.95
C GLY A 185 11.28 9.20 13.23
N ILE A 186 11.96 8.88 14.34
CA ILE A 186 11.30 8.34 15.54
C ILE A 186 10.21 9.24 16.14
N ASN A 187 10.41 10.56 16.16
CA ASN A 187 9.44 11.47 16.77
C ASN A 187 8.17 11.65 15.91
N ALA A 188 8.30 11.58 14.58
CA ALA A 188 7.16 11.59 13.66
C ALA A 188 6.41 10.27 13.78
N HIS A 189 7.15 9.16 13.81
CA HIS A 189 6.61 7.82 14.01
C HIS A 189 5.81 7.71 15.33
N GLU A 190 6.34 8.22 16.44
CA GLU A 190 5.64 8.26 17.73
C GLU A 190 4.31 9.02 17.65
N ALA A 191 4.26 10.13 16.91
CA ALA A 191 3.03 10.90 16.72
C ALA A 191 1.99 10.12 15.91
N ALA A 192 2.39 9.47 14.83
CA ALA A 192 1.52 8.66 13.99
C ALA A 192 0.99 7.41 14.73
N GLU A 193 1.86 6.71 15.47
CA GLU A 193 1.47 5.52 16.22
C GLU A 193 0.51 5.84 17.38
N GLU A 194 0.75 6.93 18.13
CA GLU A 194 -0.19 7.36 19.18
C GLU A 194 -1.54 7.79 18.57
N ALA A 195 -1.53 8.43 17.40
CA ALA A 195 -2.76 8.75 16.67
C ALA A 195 -3.51 7.49 16.19
N ILE A 196 -2.80 6.49 15.67
CA ILE A 196 -3.38 5.20 15.26
C ILE A 196 -4.01 4.48 16.46
N LYS A 197 -3.34 4.49 17.61
CA LYS A 197 -3.86 3.91 18.85
C LYS A 197 -5.13 4.62 19.28
N ALA A 198 -5.11 5.95 19.37
CA ALA A 198 -6.28 6.77 19.67
C ALA A 198 -7.43 6.52 18.68
N PHE A 199 -7.13 6.44 17.38
CA PHE A 199 -8.10 6.12 16.34
C PHE A 199 -8.76 4.76 16.59
N LYS A 200 -8.00 3.71 16.92
CA LYS A 200 -8.54 2.37 17.20
C LYS A 200 -9.43 2.34 18.43
N ASP A 201 -9.05 3.08 19.47
CA ASP A 201 -9.78 3.11 20.75
C ASP A 201 -11.05 3.97 20.69
N CYS A 202 -11.06 5.01 19.85
CA CYS A 202 -12.16 5.94 19.69
C CYS A 202 -13.48 5.25 19.30
N LYS A 203 -14.59 5.68 19.91
CA LYS A 203 -15.94 5.17 19.67
C LYS A 203 -16.84 6.14 18.91
N GLU A 204 -16.30 7.27 18.47
CA GLU A 204 -17.04 8.24 17.67
C GLU A 204 -17.25 7.74 16.24
N GLN A 205 -18.46 7.94 15.72
CA GLN A 205 -18.79 7.64 14.33
C GLN A 205 -18.32 8.75 13.40
N SER A 206 -18.51 10.02 13.80
CA SER A 206 -18.18 11.20 13.02
C SER A 206 -16.66 11.33 12.86
N PRO A 207 -16.13 11.37 11.63
CA PRO A 207 -14.72 11.64 11.38
C PRO A 207 -14.17 12.90 12.07
N SER A 208 -14.95 13.98 12.10
CA SER A 208 -14.58 15.22 12.77
C SER A 208 -14.44 15.05 14.28
N GLU A 209 -15.33 14.31 14.93
CA GLU A 209 -15.23 14.00 16.36
C GLU A 209 -14.10 13.02 16.67
N VAL A 210 -13.85 12.04 15.78
CA VAL A 210 -12.67 11.18 15.86
C VAL A 210 -11.38 12.01 15.84
N LEU A 211 -11.28 13.00 14.94
CA LEU A 211 -10.12 13.89 14.88
C LEU A 211 -9.99 14.76 16.13
N ARG A 212 -11.10 15.26 16.70
CA ARG A 212 -11.08 15.97 17.99
C ARG A 212 -10.57 15.10 19.12
N TYR A 213 -10.98 13.84 19.15
CA TYR A 213 -10.50 12.86 20.13
C TYR A 213 -8.99 12.63 19.98
N ILE A 214 -8.51 12.30 18.76
CA ILE A 214 -7.09 12.10 18.46
C ILE A 214 -6.28 13.33 18.85
N ASN A 215 -6.77 14.55 18.52
CA ASN A 215 -6.12 15.80 18.86
C ASN A 215 -5.82 15.97 20.36
N GLN A 216 -6.64 15.40 21.25
CA GLN A 216 -6.35 15.42 22.69
C GLN A 216 -5.28 14.40 23.07
N GLN A 217 -5.27 13.22 22.45
CA GLN A 217 -4.36 12.14 22.79
C GLN A 217 -2.91 12.46 22.39
N VAL A 218 -2.72 13.12 21.23
CA VAL A 218 -1.39 13.37 20.68
C VAL A 218 -0.77 14.71 21.10
N LYS A 219 -1.34 15.45 22.06
CA LYS A 219 -0.84 16.78 22.48
C LYS A 219 0.62 16.82 22.94
N LYS A 220 1.15 15.68 23.39
CA LYS A 220 2.52 15.56 23.91
C LYS A 220 3.52 15.07 22.86
N THR A 221 3.07 14.80 21.64
CA THR A 221 3.93 14.36 20.54
C THR A 221 4.35 15.56 19.70
N ARG A 222 5.08 15.32 18.60
CA ARG A 222 5.33 16.36 17.58
C ARG A 222 4.05 16.84 16.90
N GLY A 223 2.94 16.15 17.05
CA GLY A 223 1.73 16.38 16.28
C GLY A 223 1.84 15.81 14.87
N LEU A 224 0.71 15.82 14.17
CA LEU A 224 0.57 15.21 12.85
C LEU A 224 -0.51 15.89 12.03
N VAL A 225 -0.53 15.59 10.74
CA VAL A 225 -1.68 15.80 9.86
C VAL A 225 -2.38 14.47 9.65
N ALA A 226 -3.70 14.47 9.45
CA ALA A 226 -4.45 13.23 9.21
C ALA A 226 -5.80 13.47 8.55
N THR A 227 -6.28 12.46 7.85
CA THR A 227 -7.66 12.35 7.37
C THR A 227 -8.30 11.08 7.92
N VAL A 228 -9.54 11.22 8.40
CA VAL A 228 -10.41 10.11 8.80
C VAL A 228 -11.57 10.02 7.80
N VAL A 229 -11.86 8.79 7.38
CA VAL A 229 -12.98 8.48 6.48
C VAL A 229 -13.85 7.43 7.13
N TYR A 230 -15.16 7.63 7.16
CA TYR A 230 -16.14 6.63 7.55
C TYR A 230 -17.00 6.26 6.35
N LEU A 231 -17.02 4.97 6.03
CA LEU A 231 -17.90 4.36 5.04
C LEU A 231 -19.06 3.69 5.76
N ASP A 232 -20.28 4.15 5.50
CA ASP A 232 -21.51 3.58 6.05
C ASP A 232 -22.31 2.85 4.96
N PHE A 233 -22.43 1.52 5.09
CA PHE A 233 -23.19 0.71 4.12
C PHE A 233 -24.71 0.81 4.29
N GLU A 234 -25.19 1.12 5.50
CA GLU A 234 -26.63 1.23 5.78
C GLU A 234 -27.15 2.58 5.28
N ALA A 235 -26.47 3.66 5.67
CA ALA A 235 -26.79 5.01 5.20
C ALA A 235 -26.37 5.25 3.74
N LYS A 236 -25.54 4.36 3.17
CA LYS A 236 -24.93 4.45 1.83
C LYS A 236 -24.18 5.77 1.63
N LYS A 237 -23.28 6.09 2.56
CA LYS A 237 -22.54 7.36 2.55
C LYS A 237 -21.07 7.19 2.91
N TRP A 238 -20.27 8.07 2.35
CA TRP A 238 -18.95 8.43 2.84
C TRP A 238 -19.06 9.67 3.70
N MET A 239 -18.37 9.67 4.84
CA MET A 239 -18.15 10.83 5.68
C MET A 239 -16.64 11.04 5.79
N LEU A 240 -16.16 12.26 5.57
CA LEU A 240 -14.73 12.57 5.57
C LEU A 240 -14.45 13.81 6.40
N CYS A 241 -13.40 13.77 7.20
CA CYS A 241 -12.84 14.94 7.83
C CYS A 241 -11.32 14.81 7.86
N GLY A 242 -10.60 15.89 7.60
CA GLY A 242 -9.13 15.88 7.64
C GLY A 242 -8.56 17.22 8.09
N ILE A 243 -7.36 17.17 8.65
CA ILE A 243 -6.54 18.31 9.04
C ILE A 243 -5.17 18.16 8.37
N GLY A 244 -4.71 19.21 7.69
CA GLY A 244 -3.42 19.28 7.03
C GLY A 244 -3.49 18.93 5.55
N ASN A 245 -2.62 18.03 5.09
CA ASN A 245 -2.36 17.83 3.66
C ASN A 245 -2.35 16.35 3.22
N ILE A 246 -2.96 15.44 4.00
CA ILE A 246 -3.24 14.09 3.51
C ILE A 246 -4.20 14.18 2.32
N SER A 247 -3.70 13.82 1.15
CA SER A 247 -4.50 13.76 -0.08
C SER A 247 -5.50 12.61 0.04
N THR A 248 -6.75 12.85 -0.34
CA THR A 248 -7.84 11.87 -0.20
C THR A 248 -8.81 12.03 -1.36
N SER A 249 -9.03 10.94 -2.09
CA SER A 249 -9.86 10.92 -3.28
C SER A 249 -10.72 9.66 -3.33
N ILE A 250 -11.98 9.80 -3.73
CA ILE A 250 -12.88 8.68 -4.01
C ILE A 250 -13.08 8.59 -5.52
N TYR A 251 -12.70 7.46 -6.10
CA TYR A 251 -12.83 7.18 -7.52
C TYR A 251 -14.09 6.38 -7.81
N THR A 252 -14.91 6.84 -8.76
CA THR A 252 -15.95 6.05 -9.43
C THR A 252 -15.56 5.91 -10.90
N GLY A 253 -15.01 4.77 -11.30
CA GLY A 253 -14.41 4.63 -12.63
C GLY A 253 -13.29 5.66 -12.84
N LEU A 254 -13.29 6.38 -13.97
CA LEU A 254 -12.26 7.40 -14.25
C LEU A 254 -12.50 8.75 -13.58
N SER A 255 -13.64 8.94 -12.92
CA SER A 255 -13.97 10.19 -12.22
C SER A 255 -13.48 10.12 -10.78
N ALA A 256 -12.84 11.18 -10.31
CA ALA A 256 -12.37 11.33 -8.94
C ALA A 256 -13.09 12.48 -8.23
N ARG A 257 -13.56 12.25 -7.01
CA ARG A 257 -13.98 13.30 -6.09
C ARG A 257 -12.87 13.49 -5.05
N ASN A 258 -12.17 14.61 -5.13
CA ASN A 258 -11.11 14.96 -4.19
C ASN A 258 -11.71 15.62 -2.94
N TYR A 259 -11.20 15.27 -1.78
CA TYR A 259 -11.52 15.92 -0.52
C TYR A 259 -10.46 16.96 -0.17
N THR A 260 -10.89 18.12 0.33
CA THR A 260 -10.00 19.20 0.78
C THR A 260 -10.01 19.24 2.31
N PRO A 261 -8.90 18.86 2.99
CA PRO A 261 -8.79 18.95 4.44
C PRO A 261 -8.77 20.41 4.93
N TYR A 262 -9.02 20.59 6.22
CA TYR A 262 -8.83 21.88 6.89
C TYR A 262 -7.35 22.14 7.18
N ASN A 263 -6.92 23.40 7.22
CA ASN A 263 -5.58 23.75 7.66
C ASN A 263 -5.43 23.57 9.18
N GLY A 264 -4.31 23.00 9.61
CA GLY A 264 -3.97 22.84 11.03
C GLY A 264 -2.99 21.70 11.26
N ILE A 265 -2.68 21.47 12.54
CA ILE A 265 -1.85 20.36 13.00
C ILE A 265 -2.55 19.71 14.21
N ILE A 266 -2.82 18.41 14.12
CA ILE A 266 -3.42 17.61 15.17
C ILE A 266 -2.41 17.44 16.31
N GLY A 267 -2.86 17.63 17.54
CA GLY A 267 -2.02 17.73 18.74
C GLY A 267 -1.65 19.18 19.10
N HIS A 268 -1.79 20.10 18.15
CA HIS A 268 -1.48 21.52 18.33
C HIS A 268 -2.71 22.39 18.02
N ASN A 269 -2.79 22.93 16.80
CA ASN A 269 -3.80 23.88 16.37
C ASN A 269 -4.71 23.27 15.29
N ILE A 270 -5.94 22.93 15.69
CA ILE A 270 -7.03 22.61 14.75
C ILE A 270 -8.07 23.74 14.75
N PRO A 271 -8.79 23.97 13.64
CA PRO A 271 -9.87 24.96 13.61
C PRO A 271 -10.93 24.64 14.66
N ARG A 272 -11.53 25.70 15.23
CA ARG A 272 -12.61 25.55 16.22
C ARG A 272 -13.79 24.76 15.65
N THR A 273 -14.14 25.04 14.40
CA THR A 273 -15.21 24.38 13.67
C THR A 273 -14.61 23.54 12.55
N ILE A 274 -14.78 22.23 12.67
CA ILE A 274 -14.56 21.24 11.62
C ILE A 274 -15.83 20.39 11.52
N ASN A 275 -16.21 20.05 10.29
CA ASN A 275 -17.43 19.30 10.02
C ASN A 275 -17.11 18.12 9.09
N ASP A 276 -18.00 17.13 9.09
CA ASP A 276 -17.92 16.02 8.15
C ASP A 276 -18.40 16.46 6.77
N SER A 277 -17.56 16.20 5.75
CA SER A 277 -17.98 16.22 4.36
C SER A 277 -18.69 14.90 4.05
N VAL A 278 -19.90 14.98 3.51
CA VAL A 278 -20.73 13.81 3.22
C VAL A 278 -20.87 13.64 1.71
N GLN A 279 -20.66 12.40 1.24
CA GLN A 279 -20.82 12.02 -0.16
C GLN A 279 -21.61 10.71 -0.25
N ASP A 280 -22.35 10.51 -1.34
CA ASP A 280 -23.08 9.26 -1.54
C ASP A 280 -22.14 8.09 -1.88
N LEU A 281 -22.48 6.91 -1.38
CA LEU A 281 -21.81 5.66 -1.74
C LEU A 281 -22.36 5.13 -3.07
N GLU A 282 -21.47 5.01 -4.04
CA GLU A 282 -21.74 4.42 -5.35
C GLU A 282 -21.03 3.05 -5.46
N LYS A 283 -21.44 2.23 -6.43
CA LYS A 283 -20.83 0.91 -6.64
C LYS A 283 -19.42 1.02 -7.20
N TYR A 284 -18.58 0.04 -6.85
CA TYR A 284 -17.21 -0.11 -7.37
C TYR A 284 -16.30 1.10 -7.10
N GLN A 285 -16.56 1.84 -6.01
CA GLN A 285 -15.73 2.96 -5.61
C GLN A 285 -14.39 2.52 -5.03
N THR A 286 -13.36 3.33 -5.26
CA THR A 286 -12.03 3.14 -4.67
C THR A 286 -11.62 4.40 -3.91
N LEU A 287 -11.39 4.27 -2.61
CA LEU A 287 -10.76 5.30 -1.79
C LEU A 287 -9.26 5.22 -1.98
N ILE A 288 -8.62 6.34 -2.27
CA ILE A 288 -7.16 6.47 -2.31
C ILE A 288 -6.74 7.62 -1.41
N MET A 289 -5.77 7.36 -0.54
CA MET A 289 -5.17 8.34 0.35
C MET A 289 -3.66 8.28 0.23
N HIS A 290 -2.98 9.41 0.33
CA HIS A 290 -1.52 9.43 0.37
C HIS A 290 -0.96 10.63 1.13
N SER A 291 0.24 10.48 1.68
CA SER A 291 0.99 11.55 2.32
C SER A 291 1.59 12.49 1.28
N ASP A 292 2.18 13.60 1.71
CA ASP A 292 2.82 14.55 0.82
C ASP A 292 4.22 14.10 0.34
N GLY A 293 4.74 12.97 0.85
CA GLY A 293 5.86 12.24 0.27
C GLY A 293 5.61 11.76 -1.17
N LEU A 294 4.37 11.85 -1.65
CA LEU A 294 4.03 11.72 -3.07
C LEU A 294 3.79 13.09 -3.72
N ARG A 295 4.14 13.18 -5.01
CA ARG A 295 3.70 14.28 -5.87
C ARG A 295 2.17 14.23 -6.02
N THR A 296 1.56 15.41 -6.11
CA THR A 296 0.11 15.54 -6.31
C THR A 296 -0.24 15.74 -7.79
N ARG A 297 -1.53 15.75 -8.13
CA ARG A 297 -2.07 16.01 -9.48
C ARG A 297 -1.77 14.93 -10.53
N TRP A 298 -1.56 13.70 -10.11
CA TRP A 298 -1.54 12.56 -11.03
C TRP A 298 -2.97 12.17 -11.44
N ASN A 299 -3.09 11.54 -12.60
CA ASN A 299 -4.36 11.12 -13.16
C ASN A 299 -4.36 9.63 -13.49
N LEU A 300 -5.11 8.84 -12.72
CA LEU A 300 -5.25 7.40 -12.96
C LEU A 300 -5.81 7.06 -14.33
N SER A 301 -6.49 8.00 -15.02
CA SER A 301 -6.96 7.75 -16.38
C SER A 301 -5.83 7.53 -17.39
N GLU A 302 -4.60 7.98 -17.07
CA GLU A 302 -3.41 7.73 -17.89
C GLU A 302 -2.96 6.26 -17.84
N LEU A 303 -3.38 5.54 -16.79
CA LEU A 303 -3.04 4.14 -16.54
C LEU A 303 -4.24 3.25 -16.86
N ALA A 304 -4.34 2.86 -18.14
CA ALA A 304 -5.48 2.11 -18.65
C ALA A 304 -5.81 0.87 -17.80
N GLY A 305 -7.02 0.86 -17.23
CA GLY A 305 -7.54 -0.29 -16.48
C GLY A 305 -6.96 -0.51 -15.09
N ILE A 306 -6.14 0.41 -14.55
CA ILE A 306 -5.51 0.26 -13.23
C ILE A 306 -6.50 -0.01 -12.10
N LEU A 307 -7.67 0.62 -12.12
CA LEU A 307 -8.73 0.42 -11.10
C LEU A 307 -9.35 -0.99 -11.12
N LYS A 308 -9.06 -1.81 -12.14
CA LYS A 308 -9.46 -3.23 -12.15
C LYS A 308 -8.57 -4.10 -11.26
N PHE A 309 -7.34 -3.67 -11.01
CA PHE A 309 -6.38 -4.38 -10.19
C PHE A 309 -6.74 -4.31 -8.71
N ASP A 310 -6.05 -5.12 -7.92
CA ASP A 310 -6.14 -5.09 -6.48
C ASP A 310 -5.52 -3.78 -5.91
N PRO A 311 -5.97 -3.35 -4.72
CA PRO A 311 -5.47 -2.12 -4.13
C PRO A 311 -3.96 -2.07 -3.84
N ASN A 312 -3.28 -3.20 -3.67
CA ASN A 312 -1.82 -3.21 -3.48
C ASN A 312 -1.11 -2.77 -4.75
N VAL A 313 -1.56 -3.28 -5.90
CA VAL A 313 -1.05 -2.83 -7.21
C VAL A 313 -1.36 -1.36 -7.45
N ILE A 314 -2.58 -0.90 -7.13
CA ILE A 314 -2.94 0.52 -7.28
C ILE A 314 -1.98 1.41 -6.44
N ALA A 315 -1.76 1.04 -5.17
CA ALA A 315 -0.86 1.78 -4.29
C ALA A 315 0.59 1.77 -4.81
N ALA A 316 1.07 0.63 -5.29
CA ALA A 316 2.44 0.49 -5.78
C ALA A 316 2.70 1.20 -7.12
N VAL A 317 1.71 1.26 -8.01
CA VAL A 317 1.78 2.07 -9.24
C VAL A 317 1.85 3.56 -8.91
N LEU A 318 1.03 4.02 -7.97
CA LEU A 318 1.06 5.41 -7.52
C LEU A 318 2.37 5.77 -6.85
N TYR A 319 2.92 4.87 -6.03
CA TYR A 319 4.26 5.02 -5.46
C TYR A 319 5.32 5.15 -6.56
N LYS A 320 5.39 4.20 -7.50
CA LYS A 320 6.40 4.18 -8.57
C LYS A 320 6.47 5.51 -9.33
N ASP A 321 5.31 6.04 -9.73
CA ASP A 321 5.27 7.21 -10.62
C ASP A 321 5.40 8.55 -9.87
N ASN A 322 5.14 8.57 -8.55
CA ASN A 322 4.95 9.83 -7.82
C ASN A 322 5.76 9.95 -6.51
N ALA A 323 6.47 8.92 -6.08
CA ALA A 323 7.34 8.98 -4.90
C ALA A 323 8.38 10.12 -5.04
N ARG A 324 8.57 10.91 -3.97
CA ARG A 324 9.57 11.99 -3.95
C ARG A 324 10.96 11.52 -3.54
N HIS A 325 11.04 10.39 -2.82
CA HIS A 325 12.29 9.79 -2.32
C HIS A 325 13.15 10.73 -1.45
N ASN A 326 12.50 11.64 -0.73
CA ASN A 326 13.15 12.54 0.22
C ASN A 326 12.29 12.77 1.48
N ASP A 327 11.27 11.94 1.66
CA ASP A 327 10.33 11.99 2.76
C ASP A 327 9.74 10.59 3.01
N ASP A 328 8.97 10.43 4.07
CA ASP A 328 8.13 9.25 4.28
C ASP A 328 7.07 9.15 3.17
N MET A 329 6.88 7.96 2.60
CA MET A 329 6.07 7.76 1.41
C MET A 329 5.01 6.71 1.65
N THR A 330 3.75 7.14 1.78
CA THR A 330 2.63 6.22 2.00
C THR A 330 1.50 6.44 1.01
N VAL A 331 1.02 5.34 0.44
CA VAL A 331 -0.19 5.25 -0.36
C VAL A 331 -1.07 4.18 0.24
N PHE A 332 -2.31 4.54 0.53
CA PHE A 332 -3.36 3.65 0.99
C PHE A 332 -4.48 3.59 -0.04
N ALA A 333 -4.94 2.39 -0.39
CA ALA A 333 -6.06 2.19 -1.28
C ALA A 333 -7.06 1.18 -0.68
N ALA A 334 -8.35 1.50 -0.79
CA ALA A 334 -9.43 0.61 -0.40
C ALA A 334 -10.49 0.55 -1.51
N LYS A 335 -10.79 -0.66 -1.98
CA LYS A 335 -11.76 -0.91 -3.06
C LYS A 335 -13.02 -1.54 -2.50
N ILE A 336 -14.17 -0.98 -2.84
CA ILE A 336 -15.47 -1.39 -2.33
C ILE A 336 -16.14 -2.37 -3.30
N ASN A 337 -16.45 -3.56 -2.81
CA ASN A 337 -16.99 -4.69 -3.59
C ASN A 337 -18.52 -4.81 -3.43
N LEU A 338 -19.26 -3.76 -3.80
CA LEU A 338 -20.73 -3.67 -3.73
C LEU A 338 -21.47 -3.86 -5.07
#